data_AF-A0A0F4QWM5-F1
#
_entry.id   AF-A0A0F4QWM5-F1
#
_cell.length_a   1.000
_cell.length_b   1.000
_cell.length_c   1.000
_cell.angle_alpha   90.00
_cell.angle_beta   90.00
_cell.angle_gamma   90.00
#
_symmetry.space_group_name_H-M   'P 1'
#
loop_
_entity.id
_entity.type
_entity.pdbx_description
1 polymer ?
#
loop_
_entity_poly.entity_id
_entity_poly.type
_entity_poly.pdbx_seq_one_letter_code
_entity_poly.pdbx_strand_id
1 'polypeptide(L)'
;MNKVTDNPWDVLGIEPGADKKTIKRAYTSKLKQCKPDEDPEGFQRLRAAYDEALAQLEEQPQQRVKLGAEEAPPVQAIEQVTPQNNPPEVLPDITVQPHSEPVQTHVSAPDEGVQQMQAFKKELTELLDNSYRRNQQGAWQLLIEHPACVDMQNRRTASHRVFHAVLDFQKSARAEVTPLDIEILVFLNQHFDWAEDQALEQQVGHPDFYNMTHKEMPEPEVRIEPVGDTSNIANLFIGLTILCALGLIMISL
;
A
#
# COMPACT_ATOMS: atom_id res chain seq x y z
N MET A 1 25.76 -27.86 -12.00
CA MET A 1 24.37 -27.78 -12.50
C MET A 1 24.30 -26.61 -13.47
N ASN A 2 24.04 -26.89 -14.75
CA ASN A 2 23.94 -25.87 -15.80
C ASN A 2 22.76 -24.95 -15.51
N LYS A 3 23.01 -23.65 -15.30
CA LYS A 3 21.96 -22.63 -15.47
C LYS A 3 21.63 -22.65 -16.95
N VAL A 4 20.52 -23.27 -17.33
CA VAL A 4 19.92 -23.00 -18.63
C VAL A 4 19.46 -21.55 -18.55
N THR A 5 20.30 -20.63 -18.98
CA THR A 5 19.95 -19.23 -19.18
C THR A 5 19.09 -19.19 -20.43
N ASP A 6 17.80 -19.52 -20.27
CA ASP A 6 16.83 -19.32 -21.33
C ASP A 6 16.82 -17.81 -21.62
N ASN A 7 17.25 -17.46 -22.83
CA ASN A 7 17.36 -16.08 -23.27
C ASN A 7 15.96 -15.42 -23.21
N PRO A 8 15.79 -14.26 -22.55
CA PRO A 8 14.47 -13.64 -22.36
C PRO A 8 13.71 -13.41 -23.66
N TRP A 9 14.42 -13.16 -24.76
CA TRP A 9 13.88 -13.00 -26.10
C TRP A 9 13.26 -14.30 -26.65
N ASP A 10 13.89 -15.45 -26.39
CA ASP A 10 13.40 -16.77 -26.79
C ASP A 10 12.17 -17.18 -25.98
N VAL A 11 12.17 -16.86 -24.67
CA VAL A 11 11.03 -17.11 -23.78
C VAL A 11 9.83 -16.24 -24.15
N LEU A 12 10.04 -15.02 -24.64
CA LEU A 12 8.97 -14.17 -25.18
C LEU A 12 8.61 -14.48 -26.63
N GLY A 13 9.49 -15.18 -27.37
CA GLY A 13 9.32 -15.52 -28.78
C GLY A 13 9.43 -14.31 -29.72
N ILE A 14 10.32 -13.37 -29.38
CA ILE A 14 10.54 -12.12 -30.12
C ILE A 14 12.03 -11.91 -30.41
N GLU A 15 12.34 -11.05 -31.38
CA GLU A 15 13.72 -10.74 -31.74
C GLU A 15 14.42 -9.90 -30.66
N PRO A 16 15.72 -10.13 -30.38
CA PRO A 16 16.49 -9.30 -29.45
C PRO A 16 16.48 -7.81 -29.82
N GLY A 17 16.24 -6.95 -28.83
CA GLY A 17 16.19 -5.49 -29.05
C GLY A 17 14.85 -4.98 -29.58
N ALA A 18 13.77 -5.78 -29.52
CA ALA A 18 12.43 -5.33 -29.87
C ALA A 18 11.91 -4.21 -28.94
N ASP A 19 11.13 -3.28 -29.50
CA ASP A 19 10.54 -2.17 -28.75
C ASP A 19 9.66 -2.62 -27.57
N LYS A 20 9.55 -1.77 -26.54
CA LYS A 20 8.69 -1.98 -25.35
C LYS A 20 7.25 -2.39 -25.69
N LYS A 21 6.67 -1.86 -26.77
CA LYS A 21 5.33 -2.24 -27.24
C LYS A 21 5.27 -3.69 -27.73
N THR A 22 6.30 -4.14 -28.43
CA THR A 22 6.42 -5.50 -28.94
C THR A 22 6.62 -6.50 -27.79
N ILE A 23 7.46 -6.15 -26.81
CA ILE A 23 7.66 -6.92 -25.58
C ILE A 23 6.33 -7.11 -24.83
N LYS A 24 5.57 -6.03 -24.60
CA LYS A 24 4.26 -6.09 -23.91
C LYS A 24 3.22 -6.90 -24.69
N ARG A 25 3.21 -6.81 -26.02
CA ARG A 25 2.31 -7.59 -26.88
C ARG A 25 2.62 -9.09 -26.85
N ALA A 26 3.91 -9.44 -26.86
CA ALA A 26 4.35 -10.83 -26.75
C ALA A 26 4.00 -11.42 -25.38
N TYR A 27 4.28 -10.67 -24.30
CA TYR A 27 3.91 -11.05 -22.94
C TYR A 27 2.41 -11.30 -22.79
N THR A 28 1.57 -10.37 -23.23
CA THR A 28 0.09 -10.51 -23.16
C THR A 28 -0.45 -11.65 -24.04
N SER A 29 0.20 -11.94 -25.16
CA SER A 29 -0.20 -13.05 -26.04
C SER A 29 0.14 -14.41 -25.41
N LYS A 30 1.33 -14.55 -24.81
CA LYS A 30 1.71 -15.76 -24.06
C LYS A 30 0.93 -15.91 -22.76
N LEU A 31 0.61 -14.81 -22.09
CA LEU A 31 -0.22 -14.80 -20.89
C LEU A 31 -1.63 -15.36 -21.15
N LYS A 32 -2.21 -15.08 -22.33
CA LYS A 32 -3.50 -15.65 -22.74
C LYS A 32 -3.44 -17.16 -23.03
N GLN A 33 -2.24 -17.69 -23.29
CA GLN A 33 -2.02 -19.12 -23.56
C GLN A 33 -1.63 -19.88 -22.28
N CYS A 34 -0.97 -19.22 -21.33
CA CYS A 34 -0.66 -19.78 -20.01
C CYS A 34 -1.91 -19.71 -19.12
N LYS A 35 -2.57 -20.85 -18.90
CA LYS A 35 -3.56 -20.97 -17.83
C LYS A 35 -2.82 -21.07 -16.49
N PRO A 36 -3.01 -20.13 -15.56
CA PRO A 36 -2.31 -20.12 -14.27
C PRO A 36 -2.64 -21.34 -13.39
N ASP A 37 -3.73 -22.05 -13.68
CA ASP A 37 -4.12 -23.28 -12.98
C ASP A 37 -3.35 -24.53 -13.46
N GLU A 38 -2.73 -24.50 -14.64
CA GLU A 38 -2.08 -25.68 -15.25
C GLU A 38 -0.54 -25.60 -15.22
N ASP A 39 0.08 -24.42 -15.24
CA ASP A 39 1.55 -24.26 -15.25
C ASP A 39 2.06 -23.00 -14.52
N PRO A 40 2.20 -23.06 -13.17
CA PRO A 40 2.74 -21.95 -12.39
C PRO A 40 4.24 -21.68 -12.67
N GLU A 41 5.01 -22.69 -13.07
CA GLU A 41 6.44 -22.57 -13.36
C GLU A 41 6.68 -21.92 -14.74
N GLY A 42 5.83 -22.20 -15.72
CA GLY A 42 5.80 -21.51 -17.01
C GLY A 42 5.43 -20.04 -16.91
N PHE A 43 4.51 -19.68 -16.00
CA PHE A 43 4.18 -18.27 -15.74
C PHE A 43 5.34 -17.50 -15.09
N GLN A 44 6.03 -18.09 -14.12
CA GLN A 44 7.21 -17.47 -13.49
C GLN A 44 8.32 -17.23 -14.51
N ARG A 45 8.61 -18.22 -15.37
CA ARG A 45 9.58 -18.07 -16.47
C ARG A 45 9.19 -16.96 -17.44
N LEU A 46 7.92 -16.86 -17.80
CA LEU A 46 7.42 -15.81 -18.69
C LEU A 46 7.56 -14.41 -18.07
N ARG A 47 7.31 -14.29 -16.75
CA ARG A 47 7.46 -13.02 -16.04
C ARG A 47 8.92 -12.61 -15.91
N ALA A 48 9.80 -13.52 -15.51
CA ALA A 48 11.24 -13.28 -15.43
C ALA A 48 11.81 -12.81 -16.78
N ALA A 49 11.41 -13.45 -17.88
CA ALA A 49 11.85 -13.04 -19.22
C ALA A 49 11.35 -11.65 -19.64
N TYR A 50 10.13 -11.27 -19.25
CA TYR A 50 9.60 -9.92 -19.49
C TYR A 50 10.39 -8.85 -18.73
N ASP A 51 10.64 -9.10 -17.44
CA ASP A 51 11.38 -8.16 -16.58
C ASP A 51 12.84 -8.02 -17.05
N GLU A 52 13.49 -9.12 -17.45
CA GLU A 52 14.84 -9.09 -18.05
C GLU A 52 14.90 -8.37 -19.40
N ALA A 53 13.89 -8.57 -20.27
CA ALA A 53 13.83 -7.88 -21.56
C ALA A 53 13.63 -6.36 -21.41
N LEU A 54 12.90 -5.92 -20.38
CA LEU A 54 12.78 -4.50 -20.05
C LEU A 54 14.08 -3.93 -19.47
N ALA A 55 14.74 -4.67 -18.58
CA ALA A 55 16.02 -4.24 -18.02
C ALA A 55 17.09 -4.05 -19.11
N GLN A 56 17.17 -4.96 -20.09
CA GLN A 56 18.08 -4.83 -21.24
C GLN A 56 17.76 -3.62 -22.13
N LEU A 57 16.51 -3.15 -22.15
CA LEU A 57 16.09 -1.96 -22.90
C LEU A 57 16.38 -0.67 -22.11
N GLU A 58 16.28 -0.71 -20.78
CA GLU A 58 16.54 0.43 -19.88
C GLU A 58 18.03 0.73 -19.68
N GLU A 59 18.92 -0.24 -19.88
CA GLU A 59 20.37 -0.03 -19.93
C GLU A 59 20.83 0.77 -21.18
N GLN A 60 19.94 1.03 -22.14
CA GLN A 60 20.18 2.00 -23.21
C GLN A 60 19.65 3.39 -22.80
N PRO A 61 20.52 4.41 -22.67
CA PRO A 61 20.18 5.58 -21.90
C PRO A 61 19.48 6.63 -22.76
N GLN A 62 18.20 6.46 -23.17
CA GLN A 62 17.31 7.59 -23.54
C GLN A 62 15.81 7.32 -23.32
N GLN A 63 15.17 8.34 -22.77
CA GLN A 63 13.72 8.64 -22.76
C GLN A 63 12.83 7.91 -21.74
N ARG A 64 12.79 8.49 -20.53
CA ARG A 64 11.59 8.50 -19.67
C ARG A 64 10.38 8.94 -20.48
N VAL A 65 9.41 8.05 -20.71
CA VAL A 65 8.08 8.44 -21.18
C VAL A 65 7.02 7.88 -20.23
N LYS A 66 6.45 8.80 -19.46
CA LYS A 66 5.09 8.73 -18.92
C LYS A 66 4.12 8.33 -20.04
N LEU A 67 3.30 7.31 -19.81
CA LEU A 67 2.01 7.17 -20.49
C LEU A 67 1.07 6.59 -19.42
N GLY A 68 0.13 7.33 -18.85
CA GLY A 68 -0.79 8.23 -19.54
C GLY A 68 -2.02 7.41 -19.93
N ALA A 69 -3.16 7.81 -19.40
CA ALA A 69 -4.44 7.12 -19.36
C ALA A 69 -5.03 6.72 -20.74
N GLU A 70 -6.09 5.92 -20.62
CA GLU A 70 -7.18 5.68 -21.59
C GLU A 70 -6.91 4.65 -22.70
N GLU A 71 -7.60 3.50 -22.64
CA GLU A 71 -8.89 3.30 -23.35
C GLU A 71 -9.38 1.86 -23.11
N ALA A 72 -10.57 1.75 -22.51
CA ALA A 72 -11.35 0.51 -22.48
C ALA A 72 -12.10 0.36 -23.81
N PRO A 73 -12.23 -0.84 -24.39
CA PRO A 73 -13.28 -1.11 -25.36
C PRO A 73 -14.58 -1.51 -24.65
N PRO A 74 -15.74 -1.01 -25.11
CA PRO A 74 -17.04 -1.25 -24.49
C PRO A 74 -17.59 -2.61 -24.95
N VAL A 75 -18.17 -3.38 -24.04
CA VAL A 75 -19.12 -4.44 -24.42
C VAL A 75 -20.54 -3.91 -24.16
N GLN A 76 -21.20 -3.57 -25.26
CA GLN A 76 -22.58 -3.11 -25.29
C GLN A 76 -23.54 -4.27 -24.99
N ALA A 77 -24.59 -3.93 -24.27
CA ALA A 77 -25.74 -4.76 -23.98
C ALA A 77 -26.44 -5.24 -25.25
N ILE A 78 -26.96 -6.47 -25.20
CA ILE A 78 -28.21 -6.81 -25.88
C ILE A 78 -29.22 -7.14 -24.79
N GLU A 79 -30.33 -6.48 -24.94
CA GLU A 79 -31.46 -6.28 -24.06
C GLU A 79 -32.58 -7.29 -24.40
N GLN A 80 -33.68 -7.20 -23.65
CA GLN A 80 -35.04 -7.71 -23.93
C GLN A 80 -35.33 -9.11 -23.34
N VAL A 81 -35.96 -9.22 -22.15
CA VAL A 81 -37.30 -8.75 -21.68
C VAL A 81 -38.45 -9.34 -22.48
N THR A 82 -39.31 -10.09 -21.78
CA THR A 82 -40.80 -10.00 -21.70
C THR A 82 -41.44 -11.38 -21.43
N PRO A 83 -42.72 -11.49 -21.01
CA PRO A 83 -43.42 -10.84 -19.88
C PRO A 83 -44.37 -11.85 -19.16
N GLN A 84 -45.34 -11.32 -18.36
CA GLN A 84 -46.67 -11.92 -18.06
C GLN A 84 -46.74 -12.74 -16.75
N ASN A 85 -47.66 -12.53 -15.80
CA ASN A 85 -48.87 -11.69 -15.69
C ASN A 85 -49.22 -11.60 -14.18
N ASN A 86 -49.53 -10.41 -13.66
CA ASN A 86 -50.32 -10.24 -12.42
C ASN A 86 -51.81 -10.41 -12.80
N PRO A 87 -52.83 -10.52 -11.90
CA PRO A 87 -53.22 -9.39 -11.02
C PRO A 87 -54.03 -9.83 -9.74
N PRO A 88 -54.89 -9.02 -9.08
CA PRO A 88 -54.59 -8.35 -7.80
C PRO A 88 -55.68 -8.53 -6.71
N GLU A 89 -55.34 -8.56 -5.41
CA GLU A 89 -56.32 -8.32 -4.34
C GLU A 89 -55.62 -8.28 -2.97
N VAL A 90 -55.87 -7.43 -1.97
CA VAL A 90 -56.66 -6.22 -1.74
C VAL A 90 -56.11 -5.68 -0.40
N LEU A 91 -55.93 -4.36 -0.25
CA LEU A 91 -55.71 -3.71 1.05
C LEU A 91 -57.08 -3.46 1.71
N PRO A 92 -57.25 -3.73 3.01
CA PRO A 92 -57.54 -2.66 3.98
C PRO A 92 -56.84 -2.96 5.33
N ASP A 93 -56.67 -2.11 6.33
CA ASP A 93 -56.96 -0.71 6.66
C ASP A 93 -56.09 -0.41 7.89
N ILE A 94 -55.88 0.87 8.16
CA ILE A 94 -55.09 1.45 9.23
C ILE A 94 -55.67 1.06 10.59
N THR A 95 -54.82 0.65 11.54
CA THR A 95 -55.05 0.93 12.96
C THR A 95 -53.71 1.13 13.65
N VAL A 96 -53.36 2.40 13.86
CA VAL A 96 -52.33 2.82 14.81
C VAL A 96 -52.92 2.65 16.20
N GLN A 97 -52.31 1.82 17.05
CA GLN A 97 -52.46 1.92 18.50
C GLN A 97 -51.07 1.90 19.16
N PRO A 98 -50.80 2.80 20.11
CA PRO A 98 -49.58 2.78 20.90
C PRO A 98 -49.75 1.72 22.00
N HIS A 99 -48.84 0.75 22.07
CA HIS A 99 -48.74 -0.12 23.23
C HIS A 99 -47.28 -0.22 23.68
N SER A 100 -47.06 0.34 24.86
CA SER A 100 -45.85 0.25 25.66
C SER A 100 -45.58 -1.20 26.08
N GLU A 101 -44.36 -1.66 25.81
CA GLU A 101 -43.51 -2.63 26.55
C GLU A 101 -44.09 -4.00 26.98
N PRO A 102 -43.32 -5.09 26.78
CA PRO A 102 -42.18 -5.34 27.65
C PRO A 102 -40.87 -5.56 26.89
N VAL A 103 -39.78 -5.10 27.51
CA VAL A 103 -38.39 -5.39 27.16
C VAL A 103 -38.23 -6.90 26.96
N GLN A 104 -38.22 -7.32 25.69
CA GLN A 104 -37.76 -8.64 25.31
C GLN A 104 -36.24 -8.58 25.25
N THR A 105 -35.58 -9.26 26.19
CA THR A 105 -34.20 -9.70 26.07
C THR A 105 -34.10 -10.60 24.84
N HIS A 106 -33.90 -9.96 23.68
CA HIS A 106 -33.54 -10.62 22.45
C HIS A 106 -32.14 -11.21 22.68
N VAL A 107 -32.06 -12.53 22.83
CA VAL A 107 -30.81 -13.27 22.66
C VAL A 107 -30.43 -13.08 21.20
N SER A 108 -29.63 -12.04 20.94
CA SER A 108 -29.29 -11.63 19.59
C SER A 108 -28.63 -12.76 18.82
N ALA A 109 -29.10 -12.95 17.59
CA ALA A 109 -28.32 -13.56 16.53
C ALA A 109 -26.90 -12.97 16.54
N PRO A 110 -25.86 -13.70 16.11
CA PRO A 110 -24.51 -13.17 16.07
C PRO A 110 -24.55 -11.81 15.37
N ASP A 111 -24.08 -10.79 16.08
CA ASP A 111 -24.00 -9.42 15.57
C ASP A 111 -23.35 -9.46 14.17
N GLU A 112 -24.09 -9.07 13.13
CA GLU A 112 -23.69 -9.24 11.73
C GLU A 112 -22.31 -8.61 11.48
N GLY A 113 -22.01 -7.49 12.16
CA GLY A 113 -20.70 -6.84 12.11
C GLY A 113 -19.56 -7.72 12.66
N VAL A 114 -19.81 -8.51 13.71
CA VAL A 114 -18.82 -9.45 14.26
C VAL A 114 -18.52 -10.56 13.26
N GLN A 115 -19.55 -11.10 12.59
CA GLN A 115 -19.36 -12.14 11.58
C GLN A 115 -18.61 -11.61 10.35
N GLN A 116 -18.99 -10.43 9.85
CA GLN A 116 -18.30 -9.76 8.75
C GLN A 116 -16.82 -9.51 9.10
N MET A 117 -16.54 -9.02 10.29
CA MET A 117 -15.17 -8.79 10.75
C MET A 117 -14.39 -10.10 10.90
N GLN A 118 -15.02 -11.20 11.29
CA GLN A 118 -14.37 -12.52 11.32
C GLN A 118 -14.05 -13.05 9.91
N ALA A 119 -14.98 -12.93 8.97
CA ALA A 119 -14.77 -13.30 7.57
C ALA A 119 -13.62 -12.48 6.95
N PHE A 120 -13.65 -11.17 7.13
CA PHE A 120 -12.60 -10.25 6.70
C PHE A 120 -11.21 -10.67 7.17
N LYS A 121 -11.07 -11.00 8.47
CA LYS A 121 -9.79 -11.44 9.04
C LYS A 121 -9.26 -12.69 8.36
N LYS A 122 -10.15 -13.65 8.10
CA LYS A 122 -9.80 -14.90 7.44
C LYS A 122 -9.29 -14.63 6.02
N GLU A 123 -10.01 -13.81 5.25
CA GLU A 123 -9.61 -13.44 3.89
C GLU A 123 -8.28 -12.69 3.84
N LEU A 124 -8.04 -11.77 4.78
CA LEU A 124 -6.75 -11.07 4.91
C LEU A 124 -5.59 -12.04 5.17
N THR A 125 -5.78 -13.02 6.07
CA THR A 125 -4.75 -14.05 6.34
C THR A 125 -4.49 -14.90 5.10
N GLU A 126 -5.53 -15.38 4.44
CA GLU A 126 -5.42 -16.19 3.21
C GLU A 126 -4.74 -15.41 2.07
N LEU A 127 -5.00 -14.10 1.97
CA LEU A 127 -4.35 -13.23 1.00
C LEU A 127 -2.83 -13.16 1.24
N LEU A 128 -2.42 -12.89 2.48
CA LEU A 128 -1.00 -12.77 2.84
C LEU A 128 -0.24 -14.12 2.74
N ASP A 129 -0.91 -15.23 3.05
CA ASP A 129 -0.33 -16.57 2.93
C ASP A 129 -0.03 -16.96 1.47
N ASN A 130 -0.76 -16.40 0.52
CA ASN A 130 -0.58 -16.67 -0.90
C ASN A 130 0.45 -15.70 -1.52
N SER A 131 1.64 -16.22 -1.85
CA SER A 131 2.76 -15.44 -2.38
C SER A 131 2.51 -14.77 -3.71
N TYR A 132 1.63 -15.34 -4.53
CA TYR A 132 1.23 -14.72 -5.77
C TYR A 132 0.19 -13.62 -5.53
N ARG A 133 -0.89 -13.94 -4.80
CA ARG A 133 -2.04 -13.03 -4.64
C ARG A 133 -1.69 -11.77 -3.85
N ARG A 134 -0.83 -11.85 -2.84
CA ARG A 134 -0.45 -10.66 -2.04
C ARG A 134 0.27 -9.57 -2.84
N ASN A 135 0.87 -9.90 -3.98
CA ASN A 135 1.49 -8.92 -4.88
C ASN A 135 0.58 -8.55 -6.07
N GLN A 136 -0.72 -8.91 -6.00
CA GLN A 136 -1.72 -8.48 -6.97
C GLN A 136 -2.58 -7.38 -6.34
N GLN A 137 -2.50 -6.16 -6.88
CA GLN A 137 -3.33 -5.04 -6.43
C GLN A 137 -4.83 -5.39 -6.44
N GLY A 138 -5.31 -6.10 -7.47
CA GLY A 138 -6.71 -6.51 -7.56
C GLY A 138 -7.18 -7.42 -6.41
N ALA A 139 -6.28 -8.22 -5.83
CA ALA A 139 -6.63 -9.06 -4.68
C ALA A 139 -6.83 -8.22 -3.41
N TRP A 140 -6.03 -7.15 -3.24
CA TRP A 140 -6.23 -6.17 -2.17
C TRP A 140 -7.47 -5.31 -2.41
N GLN A 141 -7.79 -4.95 -3.65
CA GLN A 141 -9.00 -4.22 -3.98
C GLN A 141 -10.26 -4.98 -3.55
N LEU A 142 -10.33 -6.29 -3.82
CA LEU A 142 -11.44 -7.12 -3.35
C LEU A 142 -11.56 -7.13 -1.82
N LEU A 143 -10.42 -7.17 -1.11
CA LEU A 143 -10.41 -7.13 0.35
C LEU A 143 -10.90 -5.76 0.88
N ILE A 144 -10.57 -4.67 0.19
CA ILE A 144 -11.01 -3.31 0.53
C ILE A 144 -12.50 -3.10 0.25
N GLU A 145 -13.04 -3.76 -0.77
CA GLU A 145 -14.47 -3.75 -1.11
C GLU A 145 -15.31 -4.64 -0.17
N HIS A 146 -14.67 -5.41 0.70
CA HIS A 146 -15.34 -6.26 1.68
C HIS A 146 -16.25 -5.43 2.62
N PRO A 147 -17.45 -5.93 3.03
CA PRO A 147 -18.39 -5.19 3.87
C PRO A 147 -17.78 -4.54 5.13
N ALA A 148 -16.85 -5.24 5.79
CA ALA A 148 -16.12 -4.73 6.96
C ALA A 148 -15.25 -3.48 6.70
N CYS A 149 -14.82 -3.26 5.45
CA CYS A 149 -14.03 -2.09 5.05
C CYS A 149 -14.89 -0.93 4.54
N VAL A 150 -16.06 -1.21 3.97
CA VAL A 150 -16.98 -0.20 3.42
C VAL A 150 -17.88 0.38 4.52
N ASP A 151 -18.25 -0.42 5.51
CA ASP A 151 -19.02 0.05 6.67
C ASP A 151 -18.22 1.10 7.46
N MET A 152 -18.79 2.30 7.61
CA MET A 152 -18.17 3.41 8.35
C MET A 152 -17.81 3.05 9.78
N GLN A 153 -18.62 2.22 10.46
CA GLN A 153 -18.36 1.85 11.85
C GLN A 153 -17.13 0.94 11.98
N ASN A 154 -16.92 0.08 10.99
CA ASN A 154 -15.88 -0.95 11.01
C ASN A 154 -14.62 -0.57 10.23
N ARG A 155 -14.71 0.40 9.31
CA ARG A 155 -13.62 0.79 8.39
C ARG A 155 -12.30 1.09 9.09
N ARG A 156 -12.33 1.86 10.20
CA ARG A 156 -11.10 2.18 10.95
C ARG A 156 -10.46 0.93 11.53
N THR A 157 -11.26 0.07 12.15
CA THR A 157 -10.78 -1.20 12.72
C THR A 157 -10.25 -2.13 11.64
N ALA A 158 -10.93 -2.23 10.49
CA ALA A 158 -10.46 -3.03 9.35
C ALA A 158 -9.13 -2.49 8.79
N SER A 159 -9.02 -1.17 8.63
CA SER A 159 -7.81 -0.46 8.19
C SER A 159 -6.61 -0.77 9.10
N HIS A 160 -6.75 -0.58 10.42
CA HIS A 160 -5.68 -0.88 11.39
C HIS A 160 -5.27 -2.35 11.37
N ARG A 161 -6.23 -3.24 11.15
CA ARG A 161 -5.95 -4.67 11.04
C ARG A 161 -5.12 -5.00 9.81
N VAL A 162 -5.43 -4.40 8.67
CA VAL A 162 -4.61 -4.56 7.46
C VAL A 162 -3.21 -4.02 7.72
N PHE A 163 -3.08 -2.82 8.30
CA PHE A 163 -1.79 -2.22 8.64
C PHE A 163 -0.93 -3.17 9.49
N HIS A 164 -1.45 -3.65 10.63
CA HIS A 164 -0.69 -4.53 11.52
C HIS A 164 -0.39 -5.89 10.88
N ALA A 165 -1.32 -6.48 10.14
CA ALA A 165 -1.07 -7.75 9.47
C ALA A 165 0.03 -7.64 8.41
N VAL A 166 0.07 -6.54 7.65
CA VAL A 166 1.13 -6.27 6.68
C VAL A 166 2.45 -5.99 7.39
N LEU A 167 2.45 -5.23 8.49
CA LEU A 167 3.64 -4.98 9.30
C LEU A 167 4.24 -6.27 9.86
N ASP A 168 3.41 -7.11 10.46
CA ASP A 168 3.82 -8.39 11.00
C ASP A 168 4.36 -9.30 9.90
N PHE A 169 3.73 -9.29 8.72
CA PHE A 169 4.23 -10.02 7.55
C PHE A 169 5.61 -9.53 7.11
N GLN A 170 5.81 -8.21 6.98
CA GLN A 170 7.10 -7.64 6.58
C GLN A 170 8.25 -7.97 7.54
N LYS A 171 7.94 -8.10 8.83
CA LYS A 171 8.90 -8.50 9.86
C LYS A 171 9.15 -10.01 9.93
N SER A 172 8.38 -10.81 9.20
CA SER A 172 8.49 -12.26 9.22
C SER A 172 9.56 -12.78 8.27
N ALA A 173 10.15 -13.94 8.57
CA ALA A 173 11.10 -14.62 7.69
C ALA A 173 10.53 -14.95 6.30
N ARG A 174 9.19 -14.96 6.13
CA ARG A 174 8.54 -15.17 4.82
C ARG A 174 8.76 -13.99 3.87
N ALA A 175 8.83 -12.77 4.41
CA ALA A 175 9.09 -11.57 3.61
C ALA A 175 10.52 -11.54 3.06
N GLU A 176 11.49 -12.18 3.74
CA GLU A 176 12.87 -12.29 3.24
C GLU A 176 12.96 -13.09 1.94
N VAL A 177 12.09 -14.10 1.77
CA VAL A 177 12.07 -14.96 0.58
C VAL A 177 11.23 -14.34 -0.54
N THR A 178 10.07 -13.78 -0.18
CA THR A 178 9.11 -13.24 -1.14
C THR A 178 8.41 -12.01 -0.53
N PRO A 179 9.00 -10.81 -0.66
CA PRO A 179 8.49 -9.61 -0.01
C PRO A 179 7.14 -9.18 -0.59
N LEU A 180 6.48 -8.29 0.15
CA LEU A 180 5.32 -7.54 -0.37
C LEU A 180 5.86 -6.37 -1.19
N ASP A 181 5.34 -6.20 -2.41
CA ASP A 181 5.81 -5.17 -3.32
C ASP A 181 5.51 -3.76 -2.78
N ILE A 182 6.45 -2.84 -2.97
CA ILE A 182 6.31 -1.45 -2.54
C ILE A 182 5.08 -0.76 -3.14
N GLU A 183 4.71 -1.14 -4.36
CA GLU A 183 3.51 -0.63 -5.03
C GLU A 183 2.23 -0.96 -4.26
N ILE A 184 2.19 -2.13 -3.61
CA ILE A 184 1.07 -2.53 -2.76
C ILE A 184 1.03 -1.69 -1.48
N LEU A 185 2.18 -1.40 -0.87
CA LEU A 185 2.24 -0.54 0.32
C LEU A 185 1.75 0.87 0.03
N VAL A 186 2.20 1.45 -1.09
CA VAL A 186 1.74 2.76 -1.57
C VAL A 186 0.25 2.73 -1.84
N PHE A 187 -0.25 1.69 -2.52
CA PHE A 187 -1.68 1.52 -2.79
C PHE A 187 -2.52 1.45 -1.51
N LEU A 188 -2.10 0.62 -0.54
CA LEU A 188 -2.81 0.47 0.73
C LEU A 188 -2.79 1.77 1.55
N ASN A 189 -1.64 2.45 1.61
CA ASN A 189 -1.53 3.74 2.28
C ASN A 189 -2.45 4.78 1.63
N GLN A 190 -2.51 4.86 0.30
CA GLN A 190 -3.39 5.79 -0.41
C GLN A 190 -4.88 5.50 -0.16
N HIS A 191 -5.25 4.23 -0.01
CA HIS A 191 -6.65 3.83 0.15
C HIS A 191 -7.17 3.96 1.59
N PHE A 192 -6.29 3.78 2.57
CA PHE A 192 -6.61 3.83 3.99
C PHE A 192 -6.15 5.11 4.70
N ASP A 193 -5.34 5.94 4.03
CA ASP A 193 -4.78 7.19 4.53
C ASP A 193 -3.97 7.02 5.82
N TRP A 194 -3.18 5.95 5.89
CA TRP A 194 -2.43 5.60 7.12
C TRP A 194 -1.39 6.64 7.50
N ALA A 195 -0.80 7.33 6.52
CA ALA A 195 0.17 8.41 6.75
C ALA A 195 -0.38 9.56 7.60
N GLU A 196 -1.71 9.74 7.63
CA GLU A 196 -2.41 10.76 8.41
C GLU A 196 -3.00 10.21 9.72
N ASP A 197 -2.88 8.89 9.98
CA ASP A 197 -3.39 8.29 11.22
C ASP A 197 -2.37 8.42 12.37
N GLN A 198 -2.51 9.50 13.13
CA GLN A 198 -1.70 9.77 14.33
C GLN A 198 -1.72 8.64 15.36
N ALA A 199 -2.81 7.85 15.44
CA ALA A 199 -2.86 6.75 16.39
C ALA A 199 -1.92 5.62 15.98
N LEU A 200 -1.82 5.31 14.68
CA LEU A 200 -0.87 4.35 14.16
C LEU A 200 0.57 4.85 14.33
N GLU A 201 0.82 6.14 14.04
CA GLU A 201 2.15 6.76 14.22
C GLU A 201 2.63 6.67 15.67
N GLN A 202 1.76 7.00 16.63
CA GLN A 202 2.10 6.92 18.06
C GLN A 202 2.29 5.49 18.57
N GLN A 203 1.52 4.53 18.06
CA GLN A 203 1.60 3.14 18.51
C GLN A 203 2.80 2.39 17.93
N VAL A 204 3.12 2.63 16.67
CA VAL A 204 4.13 1.88 15.91
C VAL A 204 5.47 2.59 15.96
N GLY A 205 5.48 3.91 15.80
CA GLY A 205 6.69 4.72 15.80
C GLY A 205 7.66 4.42 14.66
N HIS A 206 8.86 4.98 14.80
CA HIS A 206 9.95 4.87 13.82
C HIS A 206 10.79 3.57 14.03
N PRO A 207 11.31 2.93 12.95
CA PRO A 207 11.17 3.26 11.52
C PRO A 207 9.92 2.66 10.85
N ASP A 208 9.27 1.72 11.54
CA ASP A 208 8.26 0.85 10.97
C ASP A 208 7.07 1.59 10.35
N PHE A 209 6.57 2.65 11.02
CA PHE A 209 5.45 3.44 10.50
C PHE A 209 5.81 4.16 9.18
N TYR A 210 7.00 4.75 9.10
CA TYR A 210 7.44 5.50 7.92
C TYR A 210 7.76 4.56 6.75
N ASN A 211 8.31 3.37 7.03
CA ASN A 211 8.50 2.33 6.02
C ASN A 211 7.16 1.84 5.45
N MET A 212 6.13 1.72 6.29
CA MET A 212 4.81 1.23 5.88
C MET A 212 4.01 2.28 5.08
N THR A 213 4.16 3.55 5.45
CA THR A 213 3.38 4.66 4.86
C THR A 213 4.12 5.38 3.74
N HIS A 214 5.41 5.12 3.57
CA HIS A 214 6.31 5.87 2.68
C HIS A 214 6.28 7.39 2.92
N LYS A 215 5.91 7.82 4.14
CA LYS A 215 6.01 9.21 4.57
C LYS A 215 7.47 9.56 4.81
N GLU A 216 7.87 10.79 4.48
CA GLU A 216 9.21 11.27 4.81
C GLU A 216 9.42 11.19 6.32
N MET A 217 10.52 10.56 6.70
CA MET A 217 10.95 10.42 8.08
C MET A 217 11.35 11.80 8.62
N PRO A 218 10.82 12.25 9.77
CA PRO A 218 11.18 13.54 10.33
C PRO A 218 12.68 13.55 10.65
N GLU A 219 13.38 14.58 10.17
CA GLU A 219 14.80 14.73 10.48
C GLU A 219 14.98 14.88 12.00
N PRO A 220 16.03 14.27 12.59
CA PRO A 220 16.31 14.44 14.01
C PRO A 220 16.52 15.93 14.29
N GLU A 221 15.65 16.51 15.10
CA GLU A 221 15.69 17.92 15.46
C GLU A 221 17.05 18.20 16.14
N VAL A 222 17.95 18.89 15.43
CA VAL A 222 19.25 19.29 15.95
C VAL A 222 18.99 20.33 17.04
N ARG A 223 18.87 19.87 18.29
CA ARG A 223 18.81 20.75 19.45
C ARG A 223 20.16 21.44 19.58
N ILE A 224 20.29 22.61 18.97
CA ILE A 224 21.38 23.53 19.27
C ILE A 224 21.08 24.06 20.68
N GLU A 225 21.69 23.46 21.70
CA GLU A 225 21.67 24.07 23.04
C GLU A 225 22.28 25.47 22.92
N PRO A 226 21.61 26.52 23.45
CA PRO A 226 22.19 27.85 23.43
C PRO A 226 23.52 27.79 24.18
N VAL A 227 24.60 28.13 23.48
CA VAL A 227 25.93 28.26 24.07
C VAL A 227 25.79 29.16 25.30
N GLY A 228 25.96 28.57 26.48
CA GLY A 228 25.81 29.27 27.75
C GLY A 228 26.65 30.54 27.77
N ASP A 229 25.99 31.64 28.06
CA ASP A 229 26.55 32.94 28.46
C ASP A 229 27.81 33.42 27.72
N THR A 230 27.60 34.03 26.55
CA THR A 230 28.59 34.90 25.89
C THR A 230 29.08 36.05 26.79
N SER A 231 28.40 36.32 27.91
CA SER A 231 28.80 37.28 28.94
C SER A 231 30.17 36.96 29.54
N ASN A 232 30.53 35.68 29.69
CA ASN A 232 31.85 35.28 30.21
C ASN A 232 32.96 35.53 29.18
N ILE A 233 32.65 35.30 27.89
CA ILE A 233 33.55 35.54 26.77
C ILE A 233 33.78 37.04 26.58
N ALA A 234 32.73 37.86 26.66
CA ALA A 234 32.82 39.31 26.53
C ALA A 234 33.69 39.93 27.64
N ASN A 235 33.51 39.51 28.89
CA ASN A 235 34.33 39.98 30.01
C ASN A 235 35.80 39.57 29.87
N LEU A 236 36.08 38.40 29.31
CA LEU A 236 37.45 37.95 29.03
C LEU A 236 38.14 38.82 27.97
N PHE A 237 37.44 39.19 26.89
CA PHE A 237 37.99 40.09 25.86
C PHE A 237 38.19 41.52 26.37
N ILE A 238 37.26 42.04 27.18
CA ILE A 238 37.38 43.37 27.78
C ILE A 238 38.59 43.42 28.72
N GLY A 239 38.76 42.40 29.57
CA GLY A 239 39.90 42.29 30.49
C GLY A 239 41.25 42.22 29.76
N LEU A 240 41.34 41.42 28.69
CA LEU A 240 42.58 41.28 27.91
C LEU A 240 42.98 42.59 27.20
N THR A 241 41.99 43.34 26.71
CA THR A 241 42.22 44.63 26.03
C THR A 241 42.74 45.69 27.00
N ILE A 242 42.18 45.76 28.21
CA ILE A 242 42.64 46.68 29.26
C ILE A 242 44.08 46.35 29.69
N LEU A 243 44.40 45.06 29.83
CA LEU A 243 45.75 44.62 30.20
C LEU A 243 46.79 44.99 29.12
N CYS A 244 46.45 44.82 27.84
CA CYS A 244 47.30 45.25 26.72
C CYS A 244 47.53 46.77 26.71
N ALA A 245 46.48 47.57 26.93
CA ALA A 245 46.60 49.03 26.95
C ALA A 245 47.50 49.52 28.09
N LEU A 246 47.35 48.96 29.30
CA LEU A 246 48.21 49.29 30.44
C LEU A 246 49.67 48.85 30.22
N GLY A 247 49.89 47.68 29.60
CA GLY A 247 51.23 47.21 29.24
C GLY A 247 51.95 48.15 28.28
N LEU A 248 51.25 48.67 27.26
CA LEU A 248 51.82 49.63 26.31
C LEU A 248 52.16 50.99 26.94
N ILE A 249 51.35 51.45 27.90
CA ILE A 249 51.60 52.70 28.63
C ILE A 249 52.83 52.57 29.55
N MET A 250 53.02 51.41 30.20
CA MET A 250 54.17 51.13 31.06
C MET A 250 55.49 50.95 30.29
N ILE A 251 55.45 50.61 29.01
CA ILE A 251 56.64 50.48 28.14
C ILE A 251 57.07 51.84 27.57
N SER A 252 56.17 52.83 27.57
CA SER A 252 56.38 54.15 26.95
C SER A 252 56.78 55.26 27.95
N LEU A 253 57.00 54.92 29.22
CA LEU A 253 57.42 55.80 30.33
C LEU A 253 58.77 55.32 30.89
#